data_AF-A0A351FXJ4-F1
#
_entry.id   AF-A0A351FXJ4-F1
#
_cell.length_a   1.000
_cell.length_b   1.000
_cell.length_c   1.000
_cell.angle_alpha   90.00
_cell.angle_beta   90.00
_cell.angle_gamma   90.00
#
_symmetry.space_group_name_H-M   'P 1'
#
loop_
_entity.id
_entity.type
_entity.pdbx_description
1 polymer ?
#
loop_
_entity_poly.entity_id
_entity_poly.type
_entity_poly.pdbx_seq_one_letter_code
_entity_poly.pdbx_strand_id
1 'polypeptide(L)' 'MRRRLAVYLFLAAHALCLANVTAAEQRIVAFPGAEGFGAWTRGGRGGRVVRVTNLDRRGPGSLSWAINEIPERRTIV' A
#
# COMPACT_ATOMS: atom_id res chain seq x y z
N MET A 1 -19.43 -20.63 -34.22
CA MET A 1 -18.13 -21.03 -33.60
C MET A 1 -17.16 -19.86 -33.39
N ARG A 2 -16.93 -18.99 -34.38
CA ARG A 2 -15.97 -17.86 -34.31
C ARG A 2 -16.22 -16.81 -33.20
N ARG A 3 -17.48 -16.49 -32.90
CA ARG A 3 -17.84 -15.53 -31.83
C ARG A 3 -17.54 -16.03 -30.41
N ARG A 4 -17.68 -17.34 -30.17
CA ARG A 4 -17.37 -17.94 -28.85
C ARG A 4 -15.87 -18.00 -28.60
N LEU A 5 -15.08 -18.31 -29.64
CA LEU A 5 -13.62 -18.31 -29.58
C LEU A 5 -13.06 -16.91 -29.25
N ALA A 6 -13.60 -15.86 -29.89
CA ALA A 6 -13.18 -14.48 -29.63
C ALA A 6 -13.42 -14.03 -28.18
N VAL A 7 -14.54 -14.43 -27.57
CA VAL A 7 -14.85 -14.12 -26.16
C VAL A 7 -13.89 -14.83 -25.21
N TYR A 8 -13.58 -16.11 -25.44
CA TYR A 8 -12.61 -16.83 -24.60
C TYR A 8 -11.20 -16.25 -24.71
N LEU A 9 -10.77 -15.84 -25.90
CA LEU A 9 -9.48 -15.18 -26.10
C LEU A 9 -9.43 -13.82 -25.39
N PHE A 10 -10.51 -13.04 -25.44
CA PHE A 10 -10.60 -11.77 -24.72
C PHE A 10 -10.53 -11.98 -23.20
N LEU A 11 -11.28 -12.94 -22.65
CA LEU A 11 -11.26 -13.27 -21.22
C LEU A 11 -9.88 -13.78 -20.76
N ALA A 12 -9.23 -14.63 -21.56
CA ALA A 12 -7.89 -15.13 -21.27
C ALA A 12 -6.83 -14.01 -21.29
N ALA A 13 -6.91 -13.10 -22.27
CA ALA A 13 -6.03 -11.94 -22.34
C ALA A 13 -6.25 -10.99 -21.14
N HIS A 14 -7.50 -10.80 -20.72
CA HIS A 14 -7.83 -9.98 -19.55
C HIS A 14 -7.30 -10.60 -18.25
N ALA A 15 -7.48 -11.92 -18.08
CA ALA A 15 -6.94 -12.64 -16.93
C ALA A 15 -5.41 -12.59 -16.87
N LEU A 16 -4.74 -12.73 -18.01
CA LEU A 16 -3.28 -12.65 -18.11
C LEU A 16 -2.75 -11.23 -17.80
N CYS A 17 -3.49 -10.19 -18.19
CA CYS A 17 -3.14 -8.80 -17.89
C CYS A 17 -3.24 -8.51 -16.38
N LEU A 18 -4.33 -8.95 -15.73
CA LEU A 18 -4.52 -8.76 -14.29
C LEU A 18 -3.46 -9.47 -13.44
N ALA A 19 -2.95 -10.61 -13.89
CA ALA A 19 -1.90 -11.36 -13.19
C ALA A 19 -0.55 -10.61 -13.12
N ASN A 20 -0.25 -9.72 -14.08
CA ASN A 20 1.02 -8.99 -14.13
C ASN A 20 1.02 -7.70 -13.30
N VAL A 21 -0.16 -7.15 -12.97
CA VAL A 21 -0.28 -5.90 -12.19
C VAL A 21 0.05 -6.11 -10.72
N THR A 22 0.00 -7.35 -10.22
CA THR A 22 0.21 -7.66 -8.80
C THR A 22 1.67 -7.96 -8.42
N ALA A 23 2.60 -8.05 -9.39
CA ALA A 23 3.87 -8.74 -9.20
C ALA A 23 5.13 -7.87 -9.00
N ALA A 24 5.03 -6.57 -8.73
CA ALA A 24 6.23 -5.72 -8.59
C ALA A 24 6.22 -4.83 -7.33
N GLU A 25 6.43 -5.43 -6.16
CA GLU A 25 6.95 -4.69 -5.01
C GLU A 25 8.46 -4.50 -5.16
N GLN A 26 8.88 -3.31 -5.61
CA GLN A 26 10.29 -2.96 -5.60
C GLN A 26 10.83 -2.99 -4.17
N ARG A 27 11.90 -3.76 -3.94
CA ARG A 27 12.59 -3.84 -2.66
C ARG A 27 13.41 -2.55 -2.45
N ILE A 28 12.76 -1.53 -1.89
CA ILE A 28 13.37 -0.23 -1.60
C ILE A 28 13.83 -0.20 -0.15
N VAL A 29 15.06 0.23 0.10
CA VAL A 29 15.58 0.45 1.46
C VAL A 29 14.71 1.45 2.23
N ALA A 30 14.74 1.42 3.56
CA ALA A 30 13.91 2.27 4.41
C ALA A 30 14.25 3.76 4.21
N PHE A 31 15.53 4.07 4.09
CA PHE A 31 16.11 5.37 3.80
C PHE A 31 17.49 5.18 3.13
N PRO A 32 18.08 6.22 2.51
CA PRO A 32 19.40 6.12 1.88
C PRO A 32 20.47 5.62 2.87
N GLY A 33 21.21 4.57 2.51
CA GLY A 33 22.24 3.98 3.36
C GLY A 33 21.73 3.07 4.47
N ALA A 34 20.47 2.64 4.46
CA ALA A 34 19.98 1.70 5.47
C ALA A 34 20.65 0.32 5.33
N GLU A 35 21.19 -0.17 6.45
CA GLU A 35 21.90 -1.46 6.56
C GLU A 35 21.31 -2.35 7.67
N GLY A 36 21.77 -3.60 7.75
CA GLY A 36 21.34 -4.56 8.76
C GLY A 36 19.92 -5.09 8.57
N PHE A 37 19.38 -5.75 9.61
CA PHE A 37 18.10 -6.45 9.54
C PHE A 37 16.89 -5.53 9.30
N GLY A 38 17.01 -4.25 9.66
CA GLY A 38 15.95 -3.25 9.49
C GLY A 38 15.94 -2.54 8.14
N ALA A 39 16.94 -2.75 7.28
CA ALA A 39 17.16 -1.99 6.05
C ALA A 39 15.96 -1.97 5.09
N TRP A 40 15.11 -3.00 5.15
CA TRP A 40 13.97 -3.19 4.26
C TRP A 40 12.62 -2.90 4.93
N THR A 41 12.62 -2.31 6.12
CA THR A 41 11.39 -1.91 6.81
C THR A 41 10.60 -0.93 5.94
N ARG A 42 9.35 -1.26 5.65
CA ARG A 42 8.50 -0.43 4.78
C ARG A 42 8.01 0.85 5.48
N GLY A 43 7.78 0.79 6.79
CA GLY A 43 7.13 1.86 7.54
C GLY A 43 5.74 2.22 6.97
N GLY A 44 5.44 3.52 6.92
CA GLY A 44 4.19 4.06 6.39
C GLY A 44 4.12 4.16 4.85
N ARG A 45 5.18 3.77 4.12
CA ARG A 45 5.28 3.95 2.66
C ARG A 45 4.14 3.24 1.91
N GLY A 46 3.49 3.98 1.00
CA GLY A 46 2.30 3.52 0.26
C GLY A 46 1.01 3.50 1.08
N GLY A 47 1.04 4.00 2.32
CA GLY A 47 -0.13 4.15 3.18
C GLY A 47 -0.76 5.55 3.09
N ARG A 48 -1.80 5.77 3.91
CA ARG A 48 -2.45 7.08 4.06
C ARG A 48 -1.52 8.08 4.75
N VAL A 49 -1.52 9.34 4.33
CA VAL A 49 -0.89 10.41 5.11
C VAL A 49 -1.91 10.93 6.11
N VAL A 50 -1.57 10.90 7.40
CA VAL A 50 -2.45 11.31 8.50
C VAL A 50 -1.78 12.44 9.25
N ARG A 51 -2.40 13.62 9.27
CA ARG A 51 -1.86 14.77 9.99
C ARG A 51 -2.43 14.85 11.40
N VAL A 52 -1.56 15.05 12.38
CA VAL A 52 -1.98 15.41 13.75
C VAL A 52 -2.37 16.88 13.76
N THR A 53 -3.58 17.19 14.23
CA THR A 53 -4.16 18.54 14.21
C THR A 53 -4.39 19.12 15.59
N ASN A 54 -4.25 18.32 16.66
CA ASN A 54 -4.34 18.77 18.04
C ASN A 54 -3.42 17.95 18.95
N LEU A 55 -3.19 18.44 20.17
CA LEU A 55 -2.38 17.81 21.21
C LEU A 55 -3.23 17.13 22.30
N ASP A 56 -4.51 16.95 22.04
CA ASP A 56 -5.41 16.27 22.98
C ASP A 56 -4.95 14.82 23.17
N ARG A 57 -5.14 14.28 24.38
CA ARG A 57 -4.69 12.92 24.70
C ARG A 57 -5.36 11.84 23.83
N ARG A 58 -6.60 12.08 23.41
CA ARG A 58 -7.46 11.17 22.64
C ARG A 58 -8.38 11.99 21.73
N GLY A 59 -9.04 11.31 20.81
CA GLY A 59 -10.05 11.88 19.93
C GLY A 59 -9.50 12.21 18.54
N PRO A 60 -10.38 12.42 17.55
CA PRO A 60 -9.99 12.72 16.17
C PRO A 60 -8.98 13.86 16.09
N GLY A 61 -7.95 13.69 15.25
CA GLY A 61 -6.88 14.68 15.09
C GLY A 61 -5.74 14.58 16.11
N SER A 62 -5.87 13.77 17.17
CA SER A 62 -4.77 13.49 18.10
C SER A 62 -3.80 12.44 17.53
N LEU A 63 -2.56 12.44 18.04
CA LEU A 63 -1.58 11.36 17.76
C LEU A 63 -2.12 9.98 18.17
N SER A 64 -2.83 9.91 19.31
CA SER A 64 -3.41 8.66 19.82
C SER A 64 -4.46 8.09 18.87
N TRP A 65 -5.35 8.93 18.33
CA TRP A 65 -6.32 8.52 17.31
C TRP A 65 -5.60 8.05 16.04
N ALA A 66 -4.59 8.80 15.59
CA ALA A 66 -3.81 8.42 14.43
C ALA A 66 -3.06 7.08 14.63
N ILE A 67 -2.72 6.69 15.86
CA ILE A 67 -2.04 5.43 16.23
C ILE A 67 -3.01 4.25 16.43
N ASN A 68 -4.20 4.47 16.99
CA ASN A 68 -5.03 3.37 17.47
C ASN A 68 -6.30 3.13 16.64
N GLU A 69 -6.84 4.17 15.99
CA GLU A 69 -8.17 4.12 15.38
C GLU A 69 -8.13 4.03 13.84
N ILE A 70 -6.95 4.19 13.25
CA ILE A 70 -6.74 4.12 11.80
C ILE A 70 -6.24 2.71 11.44
N PRO A 71 -7.07 1.85 10.82
CA PRO A 71 -6.69 0.47 10.52
C PRO A 71 -5.72 0.38 9.33
N GLU A 72 -5.72 1.37 8.44
CA GLU A 72 -4.83 1.36 7.29
C GLU A 72 -3.37 1.65 7.70
N ARG A 73 -2.43 1.18 6.87
CA ARG A 73 -1.02 1.62 6.94
C ARG A 73 -0.98 3.15 6.76
N ARG A 74 -0.16 3.85 7.55
CA ARG A 74 -0.03 5.30 7.43
C ARG A 74 1.36 5.85 7.74
N THR A 75 1.61 7.02 7.19
CA THR A 75 2.63 7.96 7.65
C THR A 75 1.93 9.05 8.46
N ILE A 76 2.33 9.21 9.72
CA ILE A 76 1.79 10.24 10.60
C ILE A 76 2.73 11.44 10.55
N VAL A 77 2.19 12.63 10.28
CA VAL A 77 2.91 13.91 10.17
C VAL A 77 2.35 14.98 11.09
#